data_AF-A0AAE1YQN6-F1
#
_entry.id   AF-A0AAE1YQN6-F1
#
_cell.length_a   1.000
_cell.length_b   1.000
_cell.length_c   1.000
_cell.angle_alpha   90.00
_cell.angle_beta   90.00
_cell.angle_gamma   90.00
#
_symmetry.space_group_name_H-M   'P 1'
#
loop_
_entity.id
_entity.type
_entity.pdbx_description
1 polymer ?
#
loop_
_entity_poly.entity_id
_entity_poly.type
_entity_poly.pdbx_seq_one_letter_code
_entity_poly.pdbx_strand_id
1 'polypeptide(L)'
;MPRDGTTRFLDLNGNPIHHFFSVSSFSQYTVVDITHVVKIRRDFPVDKACLLSCGVTTGVGAVCKIAEVEEGSTVAIFGLGSVGLAVAEGARLQGASKIIGVDINPEKFELGKKFGVTDFINPNFCTEKTVCQVIQEMTGGGADYCFECIGLVSLMQDAFNSSRRGCGKTIILGLEMHGTSLSINPYSLLEGRSVIGCLFGGLKPKSDIPIIAQKYLDKELHLDEFISHEIELKDINTAFEMLHQANCLSFPRSMAEVDASKPQSLAEQYLLEEKEKKSDVAVKSVEESEVKPSIDAPTGEIVQKTEETPTGVDSEVAPAATGGDSEASDSAAGDSKEASPADANLAPSEESNDNAESESTDNQEAEETPEIKLETAPADFRFPTTNQTRHCFTRYIEYHRCIAAKGEGAPECDKFAKYYRSLCPGEWIDRWNEQRENGTFPGPL
;
A
#
# COMPACT_ATOMS: atom_id res chain seq x y z
N MET A 1 -2.13 -7.82 9.77
CA MET A 1 -2.38 -8.67 10.95
C MET A 1 -2.23 -7.83 12.22
N PRO A 2 -2.98 -8.13 13.29
CA PRO A 2 -2.64 -7.65 14.62
C PRO A 2 -1.15 -7.90 14.90
N ARG A 3 -0.43 -6.89 15.40
CA ARG A 3 1.04 -6.96 15.60
C ARG A 3 1.46 -8.06 16.59
N ASP A 4 0.52 -8.59 17.36
CA ASP A 4 0.71 -9.64 18.34
C ASP A 4 0.55 -11.07 17.76
N GLY A 5 0.27 -11.21 16.46
CA GLY A 5 0.13 -12.51 15.79
C GLY A 5 -1.13 -13.29 16.17
N THR A 6 -2.04 -12.69 16.94
CA THR A 6 -3.29 -13.32 17.35
C THR A 6 -4.46 -12.90 16.45
N THR A 7 -5.56 -13.66 16.46
CA THR A 7 -6.80 -13.25 15.78
C THR A 7 -7.74 -12.49 16.70
N ARG A 8 -8.73 -11.81 16.10
CA ARG A 8 -9.85 -11.16 16.82
C ARG A 8 -11.19 -11.81 16.48
N PHE A 9 -11.17 -12.85 15.65
CA PHE A 9 -12.34 -13.59 15.24
C PHE A 9 -12.23 -15.03 15.70
N LEU A 10 -13.27 -15.52 16.36
CA LEU A 10 -13.43 -16.91 16.75
C LEU A 10 -14.76 -17.42 16.15
N ASP A 11 -14.81 -18.70 15.80
CA ASP A 11 -16.07 -19.35 15.46
C ASP A 11 -16.92 -19.64 16.71
N LEU A 12 -18.11 -20.21 16.52
CA LEU A 12 -19.01 -20.59 17.62
C LEU A 12 -18.44 -21.67 18.56
N ASN A 13 -17.42 -22.41 18.09
CA ASN A 13 -16.73 -23.44 18.85
C ASN A 13 -15.45 -22.91 19.54
N GLY A 14 -15.13 -21.63 19.38
CA GLY A 14 -13.93 -21.00 19.91
C GLY A 14 -12.67 -21.19 19.06
N ASN A 15 -12.78 -21.73 17.84
CA ASN A 15 -11.63 -21.89 16.94
C ASN A 15 -11.25 -20.56 16.29
N PRO A 16 -9.95 -20.30 16.07
CA PRO A 16 -9.48 -19.09 15.37
C PRO A 16 -10.01 -18.98 13.94
N ILE A 17 -10.61 -17.84 13.61
CA ILE A 17 -10.89 -17.42 12.22
C ILE A 17 -9.81 -16.41 11.81
N HIS A 18 -9.20 -16.57 10.65
CA HIS A 18 -8.13 -15.69 10.21
C HIS A 18 -8.64 -14.36 9.66
N HIS A 19 -7.83 -13.33 9.84
CA HIS A 19 -8.04 -12.03 9.20
C HIS A 19 -7.69 -12.09 7.71
N PHE A 20 -8.34 -11.26 6.89
CA PHE A 20 -8.08 -11.14 5.45
C PHE A 20 -7.77 -9.69 5.06
N PHE A 21 -6.70 -9.48 4.29
CA PHE A 21 -6.16 -8.18 3.87
C PHE A 21 -5.99 -7.13 4.99
N SER A 22 -5.85 -7.56 6.24
CA SER A 22 -5.76 -6.67 7.42
C SER A 22 -6.97 -5.72 7.62
N VAL A 23 -8.11 -6.02 6.99
CA VAL A 23 -9.36 -5.25 7.13
C VAL A 23 -10.51 -6.15 7.60
N SER A 24 -10.70 -7.32 6.97
CA SER A 24 -11.77 -8.28 7.31
C SER A 24 -13.17 -7.61 7.37
N SER A 25 -13.57 -6.90 6.32
CA SER A 25 -14.77 -6.04 6.29
C SER A 25 -16.10 -6.77 6.17
N PHE A 26 -16.11 -8.09 5.94
CA PHE A 26 -17.33 -8.91 5.94
C PHE A 26 -17.73 -9.34 7.36
N SER A 27 -17.85 -8.34 8.24
CA SER A 27 -18.28 -8.48 9.63
C SER A 27 -18.95 -7.18 10.08
N GLN A 28 -19.84 -7.25 11.06
CA GLN A 28 -20.41 -6.05 11.68
C GLN A 28 -19.37 -5.24 12.46
N TYR A 29 -18.38 -5.93 13.03
CA TYR A 29 -17.27 -5.33 13.76
C TYR A 29 -15.94 -5.94 13.30
N THR A 30 -14.91 -5.11 13.21
CA THR A 30 -13.54 -5.55 12.90
C THR A 30 -12.54 -4.78 13.74
N VAL A 31 -11.34 -5.34 13.86
CA VAL A 31 -10.20 -4.72 14.54
C VAL A 31 -9.09 -4.57 13.52
N VAL A 32 -8.65 -3.34 13.33
CA VAL A 32 -7.63 -2.96 12.36
C VAL A 32 -6.49 -2.21 13.04
N ASP A 33 -5.29 -2.30 12.47
CA ASP A 33 -4.19 -1.45 12.92
C ASP A 33 -4.47 0.01 12.53
N ILE A 34 -4.16 0.94 13.42
CA ILE A 34 -4.30 2.39 13.17
C ILE A 34 -3.54 2.88 11.94
N THR A 35 -2.53 2.13 11.46
CA THR A 35 -1.84 2.43 10.20
C THR A 35 -2.73 2.26 8.97
N HIS A 36 -3.75 1.39 9.04
CA HIS A 36 -4.68 1.10 7.94
C HIS A 36 -6.00 1.89 8.04
N VAL A 37 -6.15 2.76 9.04
CA VAL A 37 -7.34 3.59 9.22
C VAL A 37 -7.11 4.97 8.63
N VAL A 38 -7.98 5.38 7.72
CA VAL A 38 -8.03 6.74 7.20
C VAL A 38 -9.29 7.42 7.73
N LYS A 39 -9.11 8.54 8.43
CA LYS A 39 -10.22 9.36 8.90
C LYS A 39 -10.71 10.22 7.75
N ILE A 40 -11.97 10.04 7.37
CA ILE A 40 -12.67 10.88 6.40
C ILE A 40 -13.55 11.90 7.11
N ARG A 41 -14.04 12.90 6.37
CA ARG A 41 -14.99 13.89 6.90
C ARG A 41 -16.32 13.21 7.25
N ARG A 42 -17.03 13.78 8.24
CA ARG A 42 -18.29 13.21 8.75
C ARG A 42 -19.47 13.36 7.80
N ASP A 43 -19.40 14.32 6.87
CA ASP A 43 -20.41 14.58 5.86
C ASP A 43 -20.26 13.70 4.61
N PHE A 44 -19.20 12.89 4.53
CA PHE A 44 -19.00 11.97 3.41
C PHE A 44 -19.93 10.75 3.53
N PRO A 45 -20.69 10.38 2.48
CA PRO A 45 -21.59 9.23 2.51
C PRO A 45 -20.85 7.91 2.77
N VAL A 46 -21.22 7.20 3.84
CA VAL A 46 -20.51 6.00 4.31
C VAL A 46 -20.60 4.85 3.29
N ASP A 47 -21.74 4.73 2.61
CA ASP A 47 -22.00 3.76 1.54
C ASP A 47 -21.11 3.99 0.31
N LYS A 48 -20.66 5.22 0.05
CA LYS A 48 -19.70 5.54 -1.01
C LYS A 48 -18.25 5.43 -0.55
N ALA A 49 -18.00 5.59 0.76
CA ALA A 49 -16.64 5.59 1.32
C ALA A 49 -15.91 4.27 1.09
N CYS A 50 -16.63 3.14 1.01
CA CYS A 50 -16.02 1.83 0.77
C CYS A 50 -15.34 1.72 -0.60
N LEU A 51 -15.73 2.54 -1.59
CA LEU A 51 -15.10 2.56 -2.91
C LEU A 51 -13.69 3.17 -2.88
N LEU A 52 -13.41 4.02 -1.88
CA LEU A 52 -12.14 4.72 -1.74
C LEU A 52 -11.02 3.85 -1.17
N SER A 53 -11.29 2.61 -0.77
CA SER A 53 -10.29 1.73 -0.13
C SER A 53 -9.65 0.71 -1.08
N CYS A 54 -10.05 0.64 -2.35
CA CYS A 54 -9.48 -0.36 -3.28
C CYS A 54 -9.47 0.10 -4.75
N GLY A 55 -10.40 -0.40 -5.57
CA GLY A 55 -10.31 -0.32 -7.04
C GLY A 55 -10.38 1.09 -7.60
N VAL A 56 -11.27 1.94 -7.08
CA VAL A 56 -11.45 3.30 -7.61
C VAL A 56 -10.21 4.15 -7.39
N THR A 57 -9.67 4.16 -6.17
CA THR A 57 -8.45 4.89 -5.85
C THR A 57 -7.22 4.32 -6.54
N THR A 58 -7.20 3.01 -6.82
CA THR A 58 -6.14 2.39 -7.62
C THR A 58 -6.10 2.98 -9.03
N GLY A 59 -7.23 3.03 -9.73
CA GLY A 59 -7.29 3.58 -11.09
C GLY A 59 -7.05 5.10 -11.14
N VAL A 60 -7.77 5.87 -10.32
CA VAL A 60 -7.62 7.34 -10.27
C VAL A 60 -6.21 7.75 -9.86
N GLY A 61 -5.65 7.10 -8.83
CA GLY A 61 -4.29 7.36 -8.38
C GLY A 61 -3.23 7.02 -9.43
N ALA A 62 -3.40 5.88 -10.12
CA ALA A 62 -2.49 5.49 -11.18
C ALA A 62 -2.42 6.55 -12.29
N VAL A 63 -3.54 7.14 -12.66
CA VAL A 63 -3.59 8.21 -13.66
C VAL A 63 -2.96 9.50 -13.15
N CYS A 64 -3.41 9.99 -12.00
CA CYS A 64 -3.06 11.33 -11.53
C CYS A 64 -1.63 11.41 -10.97
N LYS A 65 -1.10 10.31 -10.43
CA LYS A 65 0.13 10.33 -9.61
C LYS A 65 1.27 9.46 -10.16
N ILE A 66 0.94 8.37 -10.86
CA ILE A 66 1.97 7.46 -11.40
C ILE A 66 2.23 7.74 -12.87
N ALA A 67 1.18 7.78 -13.68
CA ALA A 67 1.28 8.15 -15.07
C ALA A 67 1.53 9.65 -15.23
N GLU A 68 0.90 10.46 -14.37
CA GLU A 68 0.83 11.92 -14.48
C GLU A 68 0.30 12.26 -15.89
N VAL A 69 -0.90 11.77 -16.20
CA VAL A 69 -1.52 12.00 -17.51
C VAL A 69 -1.69 13.51 -17.72
N GLU A 70 -1.21 13.97 -18.87
CA GLU A 70 -1.26 15.36 -19.29
C GLU A 70 -2.55 15.66 -20.06
N GLU A 71 -3.03 16.90 -19.96
CA GLU A 71 -4.18 17.37 -20.74
C GLU A 71 -3.95 17.18 -22.24
N GLY A 72 -4.99 16.75 -22.96
CA GLY A 72 -4.91 16.50 -24.40
C GLY A 72 -4.33 15.13 -24.78
N SER A 73 -3.79 14.37 -23.83
CA SER A 73 -3.17 13.06 -24.11
C SER A 73 -4.15 11.99 -24.58
N THR A 74 -3.61 10.95 -25.21
CA THR A 74 -4.32 9.73 -25.60
C THR A 74 -4.06 8.61 -24.60
N VAL A 75 -5.14 7.97 -24.13
CA VAL A 75 -5.09 6.91 -23.12
C VAL A 75 -5.72 5.63 -23.67
N ALA A 76 -5.06 4.48 -23.52
CA ALA A 76 -5.60 3.16 -23.82
C ALA A 76 -5.73 2.32 -22.53
N ILE A 77 -6.89 1.69 -22.33
CA ILE A 77 -7.23 0.96 -21.10
C ILE A 77 -7.60 -0.47 -21.44
N PHE A 78 -6.80 -1.44 -21.00
CA PHE A 78 -7.03 -2.86 -21.20
C PHE A 78 -7.80 -3.43 -20.02
N GLY A 79 -9.09 -3.72 -20.25
CA GLY A 79 -10.06 -4.18 -19.27
C GLY A 79 -10.90 -3.06 -18.68
N LEU A 80 -12.21 -3.10 -18.88
CA LEU A 80 -13.18 -2.13 -18.37
C LEU A 80 -13.95 -2.65 -17.15
N GLY A 81 -13.22 -3.24 -16.19
CA GLY A 81 -13.73 -3.53 -14.85
C GLY A 81 -13.71 -2.31 -13.94
N SER A 82 -13.94 -2.47 -12.63
CA SER A 82 -13.95 -1.36 -11.67
C SER A 82 -12.65 -0.53 -11.68
N VAL A 83 -11.48 -1.18 -11.77
CA VAL A 83 -10.19 -0.48 -11.86
C VAL A 83 -10.05 0.26 -13.20
N GLY A 84 -10.38 -0.38 -14.32
CA GLY A 84 -10.27 0.24 -15.64
C GLY A 84 -11.22 1.41 -15.85
N LEU A 85 -12.45 1.32 -15.33
CA LEU A 85 -13.38 2.45 -15.32
C LEU A 85 -12.89 3.60 -14.43
N ALA A 86 -12.19 3.29 -13.33
CA ALA A 86 -11.55 4.31 -12.51
C ALA A 86 -10.33 4.95 -13.18
N VAL A 87 -9.59 4.21 -14.02
CA VAL A 87 -8.59 4.80 -14.92
C VAL A 87 -9.25 5.72 -15.94
N ALA A 88 -10.37 5.32 -16.55
CA ALA A 88 -11.09 6.18 -17.49
C ALA A 88 -11.55 7.49 -16.83
N GLU A 89 -12.13 7.39 -15.64
CA GLU A 89 -12.56 8.53 -14.85
C GLU A 89 -11.37 9.43 -14.45
N GLY A 90 -10.25 8.85 -14.03
CA GLY A 90 -9.02 9.58 -13.75
C GLY A 90 -8.48 10.30 -15.01
N ALA A 91 -8.52 9.65 -16.17
CA ALA A 91 -8.05 10.24 -17.43
C ALA A 91 -8.96 11.39 -17.89
N ARG A 92 -10.27 11.25 -17.69
CA ARG A 92 -11.25 12.32 -17.92
C ARG A 92 -10.99 13.51 -17.01
N LEU A 93 -10.71 13.26 -15.72
CA LEU A 93 -10.36 14.31 -14.75
C LEU A 93 -9.08 15.05 -15.12
N GLN A 94 -8.11 14.37 -15.74
CA GLN A 94 -6.85 14.96 -16.22
C GLN A 94 -6.97 15.61 -17.61
N GLY A 95 -8.16 15.60 -18.24
CA GLY A 95 -8.39 16.23 -19.53
C GLY A 95 -7.80 15.48 -20.72
N ALA A 96 -7.66 14.14 -20.65
CA ALA A 96 -7.28 13.33 -21.80
C ALA A 96 -8.28 13.54 -22.97
N SER A 97 -7.76 13.73 -24.19
CA SER A 97 -8.59 14.03 -25.37
C SER A 97 -9.24 12.79 -25.98
N LYS A 98 -8.61 11.63 -25.80
CA LYS A 98 -9.06 10.35 -26.34
C LYS A 98 -8.79 9.25 -25.32
N ILE A 99 -9.83 8.51 -24.96
CA ILE A 99 -9.78 7.42 -23.99
C ILE A 99 -10.34 6.17 -24.67
N ILE A 100 -9.44 5.24 -25.02
CA ILE A 100 -9.73 4.02 -25.76
C ILE A 100 -9.89 2.87 -24.77
N GLY A 101 -11.09 2.32 -24.64
CA GLY A 101 -11.35 1.11 -23.85
C GLY A 101 -11.15 -0.15 -24.68
N VAL A 102 -10.46 -1.14 -24.14
CA VAL A 102 -10.28 -2.47 -24.74
C VAL A 102 -10.91 -3.52 -23.84
N ASP A 103 -12.01 -4.15 -24.27
CA ASP A 103 -12.65 -5.23 -23.53
C ASP A 103 -13.38 -6.19 -24.49
N ILE A 104 -13.53 -7.45 -24.10
CA ILE A 104 -14.25 -8.45 -24.89
C ILE A 104 -15.77 -8.31 -24.77
N ASN A 105 -16.27 -7.67 -23.71
CA ASN A 105 -17.70 -7.45 -23.51
C ASN A 105 -18.10 -6.06 -24.07
N PRO A 106 -18.86 -5.98 -25.16
CA PRO A 106 -19.29 -4.70 -25.73
C PRO A 106 -20.25 -3.92 -24.82
N GLU A 107 -20.98 -4.57 -23.90
CA GLU A 107 -21.89 -3.87 -22.97
C GLU A 107 -21.14 -2.92 -22.03
N LYS A 108 -19.87 -3.21 -21.73
CA LYS A 108 -19.02 -2.35 -20.91
C LYS A 108 -18.66 -1.03 -21.59
N PHE A 109 -18.82 -0.91 -22.91
CA PHE A 109 -18.56 0.35 -23.60
C PHE A 109 -19.59 1.41 -23.21
N GLU A 110 -20.89 1.08 -23.19
CA GLU A 110 -21.93 2.04 -22.81
C GLU A 110 -21.75 2.54 -21.38
N LEU A 111 -21.31 1.67 -20.49
CA LEU A 111 -20.93 2.03 -19.13
C LEU A 111 -19.67 2.90 -19.09
N GLY A 112 -18.64 2.53 -19.86
CA GLY A 112 -17.39 3.26 -19.97
C GLY A 112 -17.57 4.70 -20.45
N LYS A 113 -18.52 4.97 -21.34
CA LYS A 113 -18.82 6.34 -21.81
C LYS A 113 -19.16 7.28 -20.66
N LYS A 114 -19.84 6.80 -19.60
CA LYS A 114 -20.16 7.59 -18.41
C LYS A 114 -18.91 8.05 -17.66
N PHE A 115 -17.83 7.28 -17.74
CA PHE A 115 -16.53 7.56 -17.13
C PHE A 115 -15.54 8.22 -18.09
N GLY A 116 -16.00 8.63 -19.29
CA GLY A 116 -15.18 9.36 -20.27
C GLY A 116 -14.56 8.51 -21.37
N VAL A 117 -14.81 7.20 -21.45
CA VAL A 117 -14.33 6.38 -22.58
C VAL A 117 -14.93 6.92 -23.89
N THR A 118 -14.07 7.30 -24.83
CA THR A 118 -14.46 7.91 -26.11
C THR A 118 -14.54 6.89 -27.25
N ASP A 119 -13.67 5.88 -27.21
CA ASP A 119 -13.54 4.87 -28.25
C ASP A 119 -13.47 3.48 -27.62
N PHE A 120 -13.85 2.45 -28.38
CA PHE A 120 -13.86 1.08 -27.89
C PHE A 120 -13.33 0.10 -28.92
N ILE A 121 -12.52 -0.85 -28.44
CA ILE A 121 -11.98 -1.95 -29.23
C ILE A 121 -12.40 -3.26 -28.55
N ASN A 122 -13.11 -4.10 -29.30
CA ASN A 122 -13.30 -5.49 -28.91
C ASN A 122 -12.30 -6.36 -29.68
N PRO A 123 -11.33 -7.01 -28.99
CA PRO A 123 -10.33 -7.83 -29.64
C PRO A 123 -10.93 -8.96 -30.50
N ASN A 124 -12.13 -9.45 -30.18
CA ASN A 124 -12.79 -10.53 -30.93
C ASN A 124 -13.24 -10.10 -32.34
N PHE A 125 -13.32 -8.80 -32.62
CA PHE A 125 -13.65 -8.26 -33.94
C PHE A 125 -12.41 -7.84 -34.74
N CYS A 126 -11.21 -8.01 -34.19
CA CYS A 126 -9.95 -7.73 -34.85
C CYS A 126 -9.48 -8.97 -35.64
N THR A 127 -9.91 -9.11 -36.90
CA THR A 127 -9.60 -10.30 -37.72
C THR A 127 -8.27 -10.22 -38.46
N GLU A 128 -7.87 -9.04 -38.92
CA GLU A 128 -6.67 -8.84 -39.77
C GLU A 128 -5.52 -8.12 -39.05
N LYS A 129 -5.83 -7.40 -37.98
CA LYS A 129 -4.89 -6.56 -37.22
C LYS A 129 -4.90 -6.93 -35.76
N THR A 130 -3.77 -6.79 -35.09
CA THR A 130 -3.73 -6.92 -33.63
C THR A 130 -4.34 -5.67 -32.97
N VAL A 131 -4.78 -5.79 -31.72
CA VAL A 131 -5.28 -4.64 -30.93
C VAL A 131 -4.26 -3.51 -30.91
N CYS A 132 -2.98 -3.84 -30.77
CA CYS A 132 -1.87 -2.90 -30.82
C CYS A 132 -1.82 -2.12 -32.13
N GLN A 133 -1.93 -2.79 -33.28
CA GLN A 133 -1.95 -2.13 -34.59
C GLN A 133 -3.16 -1.20 -34.73
N VAL A 134 -4.34 -1.63 -34.26
CA VAL A 134 -5.55 -0.81 -34.27
C VAL A 134 -5.36 0.46 -33.43
N ILE A 135 -4.82 0.35 -32.21
CA ILE A 135 -4.54 1.51 -31.36
C ILE A 135 -3.53 2.44 -32.03
N GLN A 136 -2.46 1.90 -32.61
CA GLN A 136 -1.44 2.69 -33.31
C GLN A 136 -2.04 3.48 -34.49
N GLU A 137 -2.93 2.88 -35.27
CA GLU A 137 -3.62 3.56 -36.36
C GLU A 137 -4.56 4.66 -35.87
N MET A 138 -5.34 4.38 -34.82
CA MET A 138 -6.28 5.34 -34.22
C MET A 138 -5.61 6.56 -33.59
N THR A 139 -4.33 6.43 -33.20
CA THR A 139 -3.58 7.45 -32.44
C THR A 139 -2.39 8.02 -33.22
N GLY A 140 -2.18 7.59 -34.46
CA GLY A 140 -1.03 8.02 -35.28
C GLY A 140 0.33 7.64 -34.66
N GLY A 141 0.45 6.42 -34.11
CA GLY A 141 1.72 5.87 -33.63
C GLY A 141 1.73 5.23 -32.25
N GLY A 142 0.58 5.15 -31.56
CA GLY A 142 0.41 4.56 -30.24
C GLY A 142 -0.14 5.55 -29.22
N ALA A 143 -0.76 5.04 -28.15
CA ALA A 143 -1.30 5.88 -27.08
C ALA A 143 -0.19 6.45 -26.20
N ASP A 144 -0.35 7.67 -25.70
CA ASP A 144 0.64 8.31 -24.81
C ASP A 144 0.73 7.55 -23.48
N TYR A 145 -0.40 7.06 -22.99
CA TYR A 145 -0.49 6.24 -21.79
C TYR A 145 -1.32 4.98 -22.02
N CYS A 146 -0.79 3.83 -21.62
CA CYS A 146 -1.51 2.56 -21.61
C CYS A 146 -1.68 2.06 -20.17
N PHE A 147 -2.85 1.54 -19.83
CA PHE A 147 -3.13 0.95 -18.51
C PHE A 147 -3.61 -0.49 -18.68
N GLU A 148 -2.94 -1.44 -18.03
CA GLU A 148 -3.38 -2.84 -17.98
C GLU A 148 -4.09 -3.10 -16.66
N CYS A 149 -5.37 -3.49 -16.73
CA CYS A 149 -6.28 -3.56 -15.57
C CYS A 149 -6.89 -4.96 -15.36
N ILE A 150 -6.30 -6.02 -15.94
CA ILE A 150 -6.84 -7.39 -15.89
C ILE A 150 -5.90 -8.32 -15.13
N GLY A 151 -4.59 -8.25 -15.39
CA GLY A 151 -3.58 -9.13 -14.78
C GLY A 151 -3.15 -10.28 -15.68
N LEU A 152 -3.27 -10.13 -17.01
CA LEU A 152 -2.81 -11.11 -17.98
C LEU A 152 -1.53 -10.63 -18.67
N VAL A 153 -0.45 -11.43 -18.60
CA VAL A 153 0.86 -11.06 -19.18
C VAL A 153 0.79 -10.76 -20.67
N SER A 154 -0.03 -11.49 -21.43
CA SER A 154 -0.24 -11.19 -22.86
C SER A 154 -0.80 -9.78 -23.07
N LEU A 155 -1.73 -9.34 -22.23
CA LEU A 155 -2.32 -8.00 -22.30
C LEU A 155 -1.38 -6.92 -21.75
N MET A 156 -0.52 -7.25 -20.78
CA MET A 156 0.56 -6.37 -20.36
C MET A 156 1.52 -6.10 -21.52
N GLN A 157 1.83 -7.12 -22.31
CA GLN A 157 2.66 -6.99 -23.51
C GLN A 157 1.96 -6.19 -24.60
N ASP A 158 0.68 -6.44 -24.86
CA ASP A 158 -0.10 -5.68 -25.83
C ASP A 158 -0.23 -4.21 -25.43
N ALA A 159 -0.50 -3.92 -24.15
CA ALA A 159 -0.52 -2.56 -23.61
C ALA A 159 0.84 -1.87 -23.83
N PHE A 160 1.94 -2.57 -23.52
CA PHE A 160 3.29 -2.05 -23.75
C PHE A 160 3.54 -1.74 -25.21
N ASN A 161 3.18 -2.63 -26.13
CA ASN A 161 3.37 -2.46 -27.57
C ASN A 161 2.42 -1.41 -28.18
N SER A 162 1.28 -1.15 -27.54
CA SER A 162 0.30 -0.15 -27.97
C SER A 162 0.67 1.28 -27.59
N SER A 163 1.60 1.47 -26.66
CA SER A 163 2.06 2.80 -26.26
C SER A 163 2.82 3.52 -27.37
N ARG A 164 3.02 4.83 -27.26
CA ARG A 164 3.73 5.63 -28.26
C ARG A 164 5.24 5.40 -28.16
N ARG A 165 5.91 5.26 -29.31
CA ARG A 165 7.38 5.24 -29.37
C ARG A 165 7.94 6.62 -28.97
N GLY A 166 9.03 6.67 -28.21
CA GLY A 166 9.69 7.90 -27.76
C GLY A 166 9.32 8.33 -26.35
N CYS A 167 8.04 8.29 -25.98
CA CYS A 167 7.57 8.82 -24.69
C CYS A 167 6.46 8.01 -24.02
N GLY A 168 5.92 6.96 -24.66
CA GLY A 168 4.76 6.25 -24.18
C GLY A 168 4.99 5.55 -22.84
N LYS A 169 4.07 5.72 -21.90
CA LYS A 169 4.12 5.06 -20.58
C LYS A 169 3.08 3.95 -20.50
N THR A 170 3.47 2.79 -19.98
CA THR A 170 2.58 1.66 -19.73
C THR A 170 2.53 1.38 -18.24
N ILE A 171 1.33 1.45 -17.65
CA ILE A 171 1.09 1.25 -16.23
C ILE A 171 0.39 -0.08 -16.04
N ILE A 172 1.00 -0.98 -15.28
CA ILE A 172 0.44 -2.29 -14.94
C ILE A 172 -0.26 -2.18 -13.57
N LEU A 173 -1.57 -2.40 -13.57
CA LEU A 173 -2.44 -2.40 -12.38
C LEU A 173 -3.03 -3.78 -12.10
N GLY A 174 -3.26 -4.57 -13.14
CA GLY A 174 -3.73 -5.94 -13.02
C GLY A 174 -2.74 -6.82 -12.25
N LEU A 175 -3.27 -7.71 -11.41
CA LEU A 175 -2.46 -8.63 -10.61
C LEU A 175 -2.32 -9.96 -11.35
N GLU A 176 -1.11 -10.28 -11.78
CA GLU A 176 -0.75 -11.63 -12.22
C GLU A 176 -0.59 -12.53 -10.98
N MET A 177 -1.28 -13.68 -10.96
CA MET A 177 -1.26 -14.61 -9.82
C MET A 177 -0.66 -15.99 -10.11
N HIS A 178 -0.16 -16.24 -11.32
CA HIS A 178 0.37 -17.54 -11.77
C HIS A 178 1.90 -17.57 -11.91
N GLY A 179 2.61 -16.47 -11.64
CA GLY A 179 4.06 -16.38 -11.70
C GLY A 179 4.62 -16.33 -13.13
N THR A 180 3.79 -15.94 -14.11
CA THR A 180 4.19 -15.85 -15.52
C THR A 180 5.10 -14.63 -15.75
N SER A 181 6.22 -14.83 -16.45
CA SER A 181 7.16 -13.75 -16.74
C SER A 181 6.71 -12.84 -17.88
N LEU A 182 6.81 -11.52 -17.68
CA LEU A 182 6.64 -10.51 -18.73
C LEU A 182 7.94 -10.34 -19.53
N SER A 183 7.86 -10.42 -20.86
CA SER A 183 9.03 -10.37 -21.76
C SER A 183 8.99 -9.15 -22.68
N ILE A 184 9.73 -8.11 -22.30
CA ILE A 184 9.79 -6.85 -23.03
C ILE A 184 11.09 -6.79 -23.85
N ASN A 185 10.99 -6.36 -25.11
CA ASN A 185 12.16 -6.07 -25.93
C ASN A 185 12.92 -4.86 -25.34
N PRO A 186 14.18 -5.02 -24.87
CA PRO A 186 14.96 -3.93 -24.29
C PRO A 186 15.17 -2.76 -25.25
N TYR A 187 15.21 -3.03 -26.57
CA TYR A 187 15.35 -1.98 -27.56
C TYR A 187 14.13 -1.04 -27.56
N SER A 188 12.92 -1.54 -27.32
CA SER A 188 11.72 -0.70 -27.22
C SER A 188 11.74 0.24 -26.01
N LEU A 189 12.43 -0.15 -24.93
CA LEU A 189 12.69 0.73 -23.79
C LEU A 189 13.72 1.80 -24.14
N LEU A 190 14.80 1.42 -24.84
CA LEU A 190 15.80 2.36 -25.35
C LEU A 190 15.19 3.38 -26.31
N GLU A 191 14.19 2.99 -27.08
CA GLU A 191 13.40 3.87 -27.94
C GLU A 191 12.40 4.76 -27.18
N GLY A 192 12.44 4.78 -25.85
CA GLY A 192 11.74 5.76 -25.02
C GLY A 192 10.40 5.31 -24.44
N ARG A 193 9.98 4.04 -24.63
CA ARG A 193 8.82 3.51 -23.91
C ARG A 193 9.18 3.19 -22.46
N SER A 194 8.20 3.32 -21.57
CA SER A 194 8.35 2.99 -20.15
C SER A 194 7.30 1.96 -19.69
N VAL A 195 7.69 1.10 -18.75
CA VAL A 195 6.76 0.20 -18.03
C VAL A 195 6.89 0.46 -16.54
N ILE A 196 5.76 0.67 -15.89
CA ILE A 196 5.68 1.06 -14.47
C ILE A 196 4.61 0.21 -13.81
N GLY A 197 4.92 -0.40 -12.67
CA GLY A 197 3.93 -1.02 -11.80
C GLY A 197 3.58 -0.08 -10.65
N CYS A 198 2.38 -0.19 -10.11
CA CYS A 198 2.06 0.45 -8.84
C CYS A 198 1.07 -0.36 -8.02
N LEU A 199 1.14 -0.20 -6.70
CA LEU A 199 0.15 -0.73 -5.77
C LEU A 199 -0.74 0.42 -5.30
N PHE A 200 -2.06 0.18 -5.27
CA PHE A 200 -3.04 1.15 -4.78
C PHE A 200 -2.93 2.53 -5.48
N GLY A 201 -2.61 2.53 -6.77
CA GLY A 201 -2.46 3.76 -7.57
C GLY A 201 -1.29 4.64 -7.14
N GLY A 202 -0.31 4.12 -6.39
CA GLY A 202 0.79 4.91 -5.84
C GLY A 202 0.37 5.84 -4.69
N LEU A 203 -0.85 5.71 -4.20
CA LEU A 203 -1.40 6.60 -3.18
C LEU A 203 -0.81 6.31 -1.80
N LYS A 204 -0.64 7.38 -1.03
CA LYS A 204 -0.43 7.35 0.41
C LYS A 204 -1.81 7.50 1.05
N PRO A 205 -2.41 6.43 1.60
CA PRO A 205 -3.84 6.44 1.94
C PRO A 205 -4.26 7.58 2.88
N LYS A 206 -3.46 7.86 3.91
CA LYS A 206 -3.77 8.88 4.93
C LYS A 206 -3.78 10.31 4.40
N SER A 207 -2.95 10.63 3.41
CA SER A 207 -2.90 11.97 2.81
C SER A 207 -3.79 12.08 1.58
N ASP A 208 -3.84 11.02 0.77
CA ASP A 208 -4.38 11.12 -0.59
C ASP A 208 -5.88 10.77 -0.66
N ILE A 209 -6.38 9.82 0.16
CA ILE A 209 -7.81 9.48 0.18
C ILE A 209 -8.68 10.68 0.57
N PRO A 210 -8.33 11.51 1.58
CA PRO A 210 -9.11 12.71 1.88
C PRO A 210 -9.23 13.68 0.69
N ILE A 211 -8.19 13.80 -0.13
CA ILE A 211 -8.19 14.65 -1.34
C ILE A 211 -9.14 14.07 -2.39
N ILE A 212 -9.09 12.76 -2.63
CA ILE A 212 -10.00 12.08 -3.57
C ILE A 212 -11.45 12.15 -3.08
N ALA A 213 -11.67 11.99 -1.77
CA ALA A 213 -12.98 12.16 -1.16
C ALA A 213 -13.53 13.58 -1.38
N GLN A 214 -12.67 14.60 -1.26
CA GLN A 214 -13.05 15.98 -1.50
C GLN A 214 -13.49 16.19 -2.96
N LYS A 215 -12.78 15.61 -3.95
CA LYS A 215 -13.19 15.65 -5.37
C LYS A 215 -14.59 15.08 -5.62
N TYR A 216 -15.00 14.06 -4.87
CA TYR A 216 -16.39 13.55 -4.95
C TYR A 216 -17.39 14.56 -4.36
N LEU A 217 -17.10 15.14 -3.20
CA LEU A 217 -17.95 16.16 -2.58
C LEU A 217 -18.12 17.39 -3.48
N ASP A 218 -17.06 17.76 -4.20
CA ASP A 218 -17.03 18.86 -5.16
C ASP A 218 -17.69 18.48 -6.51
N LYS A 219 -18.21 17.25 -6.64
CA LYS A 219 -18.87 16.68 -7.82
C LYS A 219 -17.98 16.60 -9.06
N GLU A 220 -16.66 16.58 -8.86
CA GLU A 220 -15.70 16.35 -9.94
C GLU A 220 -15.58 14.86 -10.27
N LEU A 221 -15.61 14.00 -9.25
CA LEU A 221 -15.41 12.54 -9.35
C LEU A 221 -16.76 11.79 -9.31
N HIS A 222 -17.02 10.92 -10.29
CA HIS A 222 -18.21 10.10 -10.34
C HIS A 222 -18.05 8.79 -9.54
N LEU A 223 -18.44 8.78 -8.25
CA LEU A 223 -18.42 7.53 -7.45
C LEU A 223 -19.71 6.71 -7.55
N ASP A 224 -20.85 7.38 -7.70
CA ASP A 224 -22.16 6.72 -7.62
C ASP A 224 -22.34 5.68 -8.72
N GLU A 225 -21.83 5.95 -9.91
CA GLU A 225 -21.91 5.07 -11.09
C GLU A 225 -21.10 3.77 -10.94
N PHE A 226 -20.18 3.68 -9.96
CA PHE A 226 -19.46 2.43 -9.69
C PHE A 226 -20.31 1.40 -8.96
N ILE A 227 -21.42 1.81 -8.36
CA ILE A 227 -22.32 0.97 -7.58
C ILE A 227 -23.39 0.44 -8.51
N SER A 228 -23.38 -0.87 -8.78
CA SER A 228 -24.42 -1.48 -9.62
C SER A 228 -25.53 -2.13 -8.83
N HIS A 229 -25.27 -2.59 -7.60
CA HIS A 229 -26.25 -3.29 -6.77
C HIS A 229 -25.99 -3.02 -5.28
N GLU A 230 -27.05 -2.96 -4.48
CA GLU A 230 -26.95 -2.89 -3.02
C GLU A 230 -27.50 -4.19 -2.43
N ILE A 231 -26.70 -4.85 -1.60
CA ILE A 231 -27.02 -6.17 -1.03
C ILE A 231 -26.77 -6.13 0.49
N GLU A 232 -27.63 -6.81 1.24
CA GLU A 232 -27.45 -6.99 2.67
C GLU A 232 -26.37 -8.03 2.97
N LEU A 233 -25.66 -7.88 4.09
CA LEU A 233 -24.57 -8.80 4.47
C LEU A 233 -25.02 -10.27 4.61
N LYS A 234 -26.29 -10.51 4.97
CA LYS A 234 -26.86 -11.87 5.09
C LYS A 234 -26.92 -12.58 3.73
N ASP A 235 -27.00 -11.82 2.63
CA ASP A 235 -27.14 -12.31 1.27
C ASP A 235 -25.80 -12.22 0.49
N ILE A 236 -24.67 -12.17 1.21
CA ILE A 236 -23.33 -12.00 0.62
C ILE A 236 -22.97 -13.09 -0.42
N ASN A 237 -23.48 -14.31 -0.26
CA ASN A 237 -23.24 -15.39 -1.23
C ASN A 237 -23.87 -15.08 -2.60
N THR A 238 -25.05 -14.45 -2.61
CA THR A 238 -25.69 -13.98 -3.85
C THR A 238 -24.83 -12.89 -4.51
N ALA A 239 -24.18 -12.02 -3.73
CA ALA A 239 -23.22 -11.05 -4.27
C ALA A 239 -22.03 -11.75 -4.97
N PHE A 240 -21.51 -12.84 -4.41
CA PHE A 240 -20.45 -13.64 -5.05
C PHE A 240 -20.92 -14.34 -6.34
N GLU A 241 -22.15 -14.85 -6.38
CA GLU A 241 -22.74 -15.41 -7.61
C GLU A 241 -22.86 -14.34 -8.69
N MET A 242 -23.31 -13.14 -8.32
CA MET A 242 -23.45 -11.99 -9.23
C MET A 242 -22.09 -11.47 -9.73
N LEU A 243 -21.00 -11.62 -8.97
CA LEU A 243 -19.66 -11.25 -9.42
C LEU A 243 -19.21 -12.05 -10.66
N HIS A 244 -19.74 -13.26 -10.87
CA HIS A 244 -19.48 -14.05 -12.07
C HIS A 244 -20.26 -13.55 -13.29
N GLN A 245 -21.24 -12.66 -13.10
CA GLN A 245 -21.99 -12.03 -14.18
C GLN A 245 -21.22 -10.79 -14.68
N ALA A 246 -21.19 -10.59 -15.99
CA ALA A 246 -20.37 -9.56 -16.64
C ALA A 246 -20.77 -8.10 -16.32
N ASN A 247 -21.93 -7.89 -15.69
CA ASN A 247 -22.54 -6.56 -15.46
C ASN A 247 -22.40 -6.08 -14.00
N CYS A 248 -21.62 -6.78 -13.18
CA CYS A 248 -21.33 -6.37 -11.82
C CYS A 248 -20.06 -5.49 -11.75
N LEU A 249 -20.18 -4.27 -11.19
CA LEU A 249 -19.02 -3.39 -10.93
C LEU A 249 -18.59 -3.41 -9.45
N SER A 250 -19.52 -3.14 -8.54
CA SER A 250 -19.28 -3.21 -7.10
C SER A 250 -20.58 -3.31 -6.30
N PHE A 251 -20.46 -3.82 -5.08
CA PHE A 251 -21.53 -3.92 -4.09
C PHE A 251 -21.17 -3.10 -2.84
N PRO A 252 -21.71 -1.89 -2.65
CA PRO A 252 -21.71 -1.28 -1.34
C PRO A 252 -22.69 -2.03 -0.43
N ARG A 253 -22.37 -2.04 0.85
CA ARG A 253 -23.25 -2.58 1.88
C ARG A 253 -24.44 -1.63 2.08
N SER A 254 -25.66 -2.14 2.01
CA SER A 254 -26.80 -1.48 2.65
C SER A 254 -26.61 -1.56 4.18
N MET A 255 -26.39 -0.42 4.82
CA MET A 255 -26.54 -0.32 6.27
C MET A 255 -28.05 -0.20 6.55
N ALA A 256 -28.63 -1.24 7.15
CA ALA A 256 -29.92 -1.09 7.81
C ALA A 256 -29.83 0.11 8.78
N GLU A 257 -30.82 0.99 8.68
CA GLU A 257 -30.91 2.27 9.40
C GLU A 257 -30.40 2.14 10.84
N VAL A 258 -29.31 2.82 11.14
CA VAL A 258 -28.94 3.09 12.53
C VAL A 258 -29.84 4.23 12.99
N ASP A 259 -30.86 3.90 13.78
CA ASP A 259 -31.72 4.87 14.45
C ASP A 259 -30.83 5.91 15.18
N ALA A 260 -30.79 7.12 14.61
CA ALA A 260 -29.97 8.23 15.09
C ALA A 260 -30.43 8.78 16.46
N SER A 261 -31.44 8.18 17.09
CA SER A 261 -32.01 8.65 18.35
C SER A 261 -31.33 8.11 19.64
N LYS A 262 -30.40 7.14 19.56
CA LYS A 262 -29.64 6.68 20.74
C LYS A 262 -28.19 6.28 20.45
N PRO A 263 -27.20 7.14 20.74
CA PRO A 263 -25.82 6.70 20.85
C PRO A 263 -25.61 6.07 22.23
N GLN A 264 -25.93 4.78 22.39
CA GLN A 264 -25.39 4.05 23.55
C GLN A 264 -23.94 3.72 23.25
N SER A 265 -23.03 4.43 23.92
CA SER A 265 -21.62 4.09 23.84
C SER A 265 -21.38 2.75 24.52
N LEU A 266 -20.52 1.90 23.94
CA LEU A 266 -20.10 0.62 24.52
C LEU A 266 -19.52 0.75 25.94
N ALA A 267 -19.14 1.95 26.39
CA ALA A 267 -18.73 2.22 27.77
C ALA A 267 -19.87 2.01 28.79
N GLU A 268 -21.14 2.16 28.38
CA GLU A 268 -22.30 1.98 29.26
C GLU A 268 -22.69 0.51 29.45
N GLN A 269 -22.41 -0.35 28.47
CA GLN A 269 -22.73 -1.78 28.54
C GLN A 269 -21.75 -2.60 29.41
N TYR A 270 -20.57 -2.06 29.70
CA TYR A 270 -19.50 -2.74 30.45
C TYR A 270 -19.21 -2.14 31.84
N LEU A 271 -20.11 -1.30 32.39
CA LEU A 271 -20.02 -0.93 33.80
C LEU A 271 -20.35 -2.15 34.67
N LEU A 272 -19.30 -2.73 35.25
CA LEU A 272 -19.36 -3.71 36.32
C LEU A 272 -20.30 -3.20 37.43
N GLU A 273 -21.39 -3.91 37.68
CA GLU A 273 -22.15 -3.75 38.92
C GLU A 273 -21.24 -4.20 40.08
N GLU A 274 -20.57 -3.26 40.74
CA GLU A 274 -20.09 -3.47 42.10
C GLU A 274 -21.32 -3.58 43.02
N LYS A 275 -21.87 -4.80 43.12
CA LYS A 275 -22.85 -5.11 44.16
C LYS A 275 -22.12 -5.35 45.47
N GLU A 276 -22.09 -4.31 46.30
CA GLU A 276 -22.02 -4.48 47.75
C GLU A 276 -23.13 -5.44 48.20
N LYS A 277 -22.75 -6.60 48.75
CA LYS A 277 -23.60 -7.36 49.66
C LYS A 277 -22.77 -7.79 50.87
N LYS A 278 -22.83 -6.96 51.91
CA LYS A 278 -22.76 -7.43 53.30
C LYS A 278 -24.07 -8.14 53.63
N SER A 279 -23.99 -9.39 54.07
CA SER A 279 -24.76 -9.88 55.24
C SER A 279 -24.29 -11.27 55.64
N ASP A 280 -24.23 -11.45 56.95
CA ASP A 280 -23.51 -12.44 57.74
C ASP A 280 -24.00 -13.91 57.71
N VAL A 281 -23.01 -14.79 57.83
CA VAL A 281 -22.89 -15.97 58.72
C VAL A 281 -23.97 -17.07 58.72
N ALA A 282 -23.53 -18.29 58.40
CA ALA A 282 -23.81 -19.49 59.23
C ALA A 282 -22.73 -20.57 59.02
N VAL A 283 -22.15 -21.01 60.14
CA VAL A 283 -21.11 -22.06 60.27
C VAL A 283 -21.75 -23.45 60.40
N LYS A 284 -21.14 -24.48 59.77
CA LYS A 284 -21.00 -25.88 60.24
C LYS A 284 -20.13 -26.66 59.21
N SER A 285 -18.84 -26.88 59.45
CA SER A 285 -18.16 -28.02 60.12
C SER A 285 -18.14 -29.34 59.31
N VAL A 286 -17.03 -29.58 58.58
CA VAL A 286 -15.95 -30.59 58.76
C VAL A 286 -16.24 -31.98 58.16
N GLU A 287 -15.45 -32.37 57.15
CA GLU A 287 -14.68 -33.63 57.15
C GLU A 287 -13.47 -33.54 56.20
N GLU A 288 -12.29 -33.77 56.77
CA GLU A 288 -10.99 -33.88 56.10
C GLU A 288 -10.78 -35.29 55.55
N SER A 289 -10.09 -35.40 54.41
CA SER A 289 -9.13 -36.48 54.21
C SER A 289 -7.95 -35.97 53.39
N GLU A 290 -6.82 -35.78 54.08
CA GLU A 290 -5.49 -35.57 53.53
C GLU A 290 -5.02 -36.77 52.70
N VAL A 291 -4.29 -36.52 51.59
CA VAL A 291 -3.08 -37.28 51.24
C VAL A 291 -2.06 -36.32 50.63
N LYS A 292 -0.86 -36.27 51.24
CA LYS A 292 0.33 -35.49 50.84
C LYS A 292 1.24 -36.29 49.87
N PRO A 293 2.22 -35.63 49.22
CA PRO A 293 2.90 -36.10 48.00
C PRO A 293 4.12 -36.98 48.28
N SER A 294 4.48 -37.85 47.35
CA SER A 294 5.74 -38.61 47.36
C SER A 294 6.69 -38.17 46.25
N ILE A 295 7.83 -37.65 46.68
CA ILE A 295 9.10 -37.55 45.95
C ILE A 295 9.72 -38.95 45.96
N ASP A 296 10.35 -39.38 44.86
CA ASP A 296 11.67 -40.05 44.89
C ASP A 296 12.24 -40.27 43.48
N ALA A 297 13.47 -39.80 43.29
CA ALA A 297 14.40 -40.26 42.27
C ALA A 297 15.35 -41.29 42.89
N PRO A 298 16.02 -42.13 42.09
CA PRO A 298 17.47 -42.22 42.27
C PRO A 298 18.28 -42.27 40.97
N THR A 299 19.58 -42.07 41.22
CA THR A 299 20.75 -41.68 40.43
C THR A 299 21.57 -42.81 39.79
N GLY A 300 22.42 -42.45 38.83
CA GLY A 300 23.68 -43.12 38.42
C GLY A 300 23.63 -43.67 36.98
N GLU A 301 24.62 -43.52 36.08
CA GLU A 301 26.06 -43.25 36.20
C GLU A 301 26.65 -42.91 34.80
N ILE A 302 27.83 -42.29 34.75
CA ILE A 302 28.53 -41.71 33.59
C ILE A 302 29.48 -42.74 32.95
N VAL A 303 29.57 -42.82 31.60
CA VAL A 303 30.81 -43.21 30.88
C VAL A 303 30.92 -42.48 29.52
N GLN A 304 32.04 -41.78 29.30
CA GLN A 304 32.53 -41.25 28.02
C GLN A 304 33.28 -42.31 27.21
N LYS A 305 33.24 -42.29 25.86
CA LYS A 305 34.46 -42.25 25.00
C LYS A 305 34.21 -42.26 23.46
N THR A 306 34.86 -41.29 22.80
CA THR A 306 35.67 -41.30 21.55
C THR A 306 35.23 -42.03 20.26
N GLU A 307 35.15 -41.23 19.18
CA GLU A 307 35.94 -41.27 17.92
C GLU A 307 36.36 -42.62 17.28
N GLU A 308 35.95 -42.80 16.00
CA GLU A 308 36.75 -43.02 14.78
C GLU A 308 36.09 -43.96 13.73
N THR A 309 36.19 -43.56 12.46
CA THR A 309 35.86 -44.27 11.22
C THR A 309 36.64 -45.58 11.00
N PRO A 310 36.21 -46.46 10.07
CA PRO A 310 37.02 -46.63 8.85
C PRO A 310 36.26 -46.93 7.52
N THR A 311 36.91 -46.52 6.43
CA THR A 311 37.03 -47.05 5.03
C THR A 311 36.30 -48.37 4.66
N GLY A 312 35.78 -48.65 3.46
CA GLY A 312 35.99 -48.19 2.07
C GLY A 312 36.05 -49.42 1.13
N VAL A 313 35.53 -49.40 -0.12
CA VAL A 313 35.96 -50.24 -1.27
C VAL A 313 35.50 -49.62 -2.61
N ASP A 314 36.45 -49.50 -3.54
CA ASP A 314 36.38 -49.03 -4.94
C ASP A 314 35.71 -49.98 -5.94
N SER A 315 35.31 -49.44 -7.11
CA SER A 315 35.87 -49.83 -8.43
C SER A 315 35.36 -48.94 -9.56
N GLU A 316 36.31 -48.30 -10.24
CA GLU A 316 36.23 -47.62 -11.53
C GLU A 316 36.10 -48.60 -12.72
N VAL A 317 35.81 -48.08 -13.93
CA VAL A 317 36.75 -48.02 -15.08
C VAL A 317 36.10 -47.30 -16.28
N ALA A 318 36.85 -46.33 -16.85
CA ALA A 318 36.64 -45.57 -18.10
C ALA A 318 37.14 -46.40 -19.34
N PRO A 319 37.63 -45.91 -20.51
CA PRO A 319 37.81 -44.54 -21.06
C PRO A 319 37.52 -44.38 -22.58
N ALA A 320 37.69 -43.16 -23.12
CA ALA A 320 38.50 -42.90 -24.33
C ALA A 320 38.58 -41.39 -24.66
N ALA A 321 39.79 -40.95 -25.00
CA ALA A 321 40.15 -39.60 -25.44
C ALA A 321 40.46 -39.59 -26.94
N THR A 322 40.35 -38.42 -27.60
CA THR A 322 41.29 -37.94 -28.63
C THR A 322 41.14 -36.42 -28.83
N GLY A 323 42.27 -35.72 -28.92
CA GLY A 323 42.36 -34.31 -29.32
C GLY A 323 42.73 -34.15 -30.80
N GLY A 324 42.93 -32.90 -31.24
CA GLY A 324 43.52 -32.55 -32.53
C GLY A 324 43.28 -31.09 -32.94
N ASP A 325 44.36 -30.32 -33.00
CA ASP A 325 44.50 -28.92 -33.43
C ASP A 325 44.23 -28.68 -34.93
N SER A 326 43.92 -27.42 -35.31
CA SER A 326 44.51 -26.72 -36.48
C SER A 326 44.09 -25.24 -36.60
N GLU A 327 45.07 -24.37 -36.35
CA GLU A 327 45.52 -23.19 -37.12
C GLU A 327 44.57 -22.30 -37.95
N ALA A 328 44.52 -21.02 -37.51
CA ALA A 328 45.01 -19.79 -38.17
C ALA A 328 44.59 -19.39 -39.62
N SER A 329 44.01 -18.19 -39.72
CA SER A 329 44.43 -17.02 -40.56
C SER A 329 43.25 -16.03 -40.60
N ASP A 330 43.28 -14.82 -40.06
CA ASP A 330 44.16 -13.65 -40.24
C ASP A 330 43.83 -12.81 -41.49
N SER A 331 43.44 -11.55 -41.25
CA SER A 331 43.59 -10.31 -42.05
C SER A 331 42.47 -9.31 -41.64
N ALA A 332 42.80 -8.35 -40.77
CA ALA A 332 43.36 -7.03 -41.08
C ALA A 332 42.24 -6.01 -41.41
N ALA A 333 41.92 -5.11 -40.49
CA ALA A 333 42.59 -3.84 -40.21
C ALA A 333 42.15 -2.70 -41.16
N GLY A 334 41.67 -1.61 -40.56
CA GLY A 334 41.22 -0.40 -41.25
C GLY A 334 40.66 0.62 -40.26
N ASP A 335 41.57 1.15 -39.45
CA ASP A 335 41.38 2.14 -38.39
C ASP A 335 41.24 3.58 -38.95
N SER A 336 40.74 4.47 -38.08
CA SER A 336 40.96 5.92 -38.01
C SER A 336 40.20 6.85 -38.98
N LYS A 337 39.40 7.81 -38.48
CA LYS A 337 39.90 9.05 -37.83
C LYS A 337 38.79 10.02 -37.41
N GLU A 338 39.05 10.61 -36.25
CA GLU A 338 38.55 11.87 -35.69
C GLU A 338 38.44 13.03 -36.69
N ALA A 339 37.48 13.94 -36.45
CA ALA A 339 37.78 15.31 -35.99
C ALA A 339 36.50 16.12 -35.76
N SER A 340 36.33 16.65 -34.55
CA SER A 340 35.86 18.02 -34.32
C SER A 340 37.11 18.93 -34.28
N PRO A 341 37.02 20.28 -34.39
CA PRO A 341 36.62 21.09 -33.21
C PRO A 341 36.01 22.50 -33.50
N ALA A 342 35.45 23.10 -32.42
CA ALA A 342 35.60 24.51 -31.96
C ALA A 342 35.16 25.69 -32.88
N ASP A 343 34.68 26.86 -32.41
CA ASP A 343 34.47 27.43 -31.08
C ASP A 343 33.70 28.77 -31.18
N ALA A 344 33.07 29.17 -30.06
CA ALA A 344 32.87 30.54 -29.55
C ALA A 344 32.00 31.55 -30.37
N ASN A 345 31.21 32.48 -29.81
CA ASN A 345 31.44 33.33 -28.64
C ASN A 345 30.22 34.26 -28.31
N LEU A 346 30.15 34.74 -27.05
CA LEU A 346 29.71 36.08 -26.57
C LEU A 346 28.22 36.47 -26.41
N ALA A 347 27.83 36.69 -25.14
CA ALA A 347 26.91 37.76 -24.65
C ALA A 347 27.70 39.10 -24.52
N PRO A 348 27.16 40.32 -24.17
CA PRO A 348 26.19 40.61 -23.08
C PRO A 348 25.30 41.90 -23.20
N SER A 349 24.61 42.27 -22.09
CA SER A 349 24.22 43.62 -21.60
C SER A 349 23.04 44.36 -22.26
N GLU A 350 22.27 45.28 -21.66
CA GLU A 350 21.97 45.79 -20.29
C GLU A 350 20.82 46.85 -20.46
N GLU A 351 20.07 47.13 -19.37
CA GLU A 351 19.39 48.42 -19.01
C GLU A 351 18.26 48.99 -19.94
N SER A 352 17.24 49.74 -19.49
CA SER A 352 16.73 50.25 -18.19
C SER A 352 15.38 50.97 -18.42
N ASN A 353 14.60 51.16 -17.34
CA ASN A 353 13.66 52.27 -17.03
C ASN A 353 12.34 52.44 -17.85
N ASP A 354 11.19 52.91 -17.33
CA ASP A 354 10.85 53.68 -16.12
C ASP A 354 9.32 53.58 -15.79
N ASN A 355 9.04 53.50 -14.48
CA ASN A 355 8.01 54.17 -13.64
C ASN A 355 6.57 54.52 -14.11
N ALA A 356 5.60 54.12 -13.26
CA ALA A 356 4.58 54.99 -12.59
C ALA A 356 3.92 54.18 -11.44
N GLU A 357 4.24 54.44 -10.16
CA GLU A 357 3.42 55.22 -9.18
C GLU A 357 1.93 54.86 -9.17
N SER A 358 1.21 54.69 -8.07
CA SER A 358 1.44 54.63 -6.62
C SER A 358 0.05 54.39 -6.00
N GLU A 359 -0.02 53.81 -4.80
CA GLU A 359 -1.01 54.02 -3.72
C GLU A 359 -1.45 52.70 -3.08
N SER A 360 -0.95 52.44 -1.85
CA SER A 360 -1.83 52.28 -0.69
C SER A 360 -1.02 52.02 0.58
N THR A 361 -1.02 53.02 1.46
CA THR A 361 -1.15 52.96 2.93
C THR A 361 -0.32 51.94 3.73
N ASP A 362 0.55 52.54 4.56
CA ASP A 362 1.04 52.01 5.83
C ASP A 362 -0.03 51.26 6.63
N ASN A 363 0.33 50.05 7.06
CA ASN A 363 0.02 49.52 8.39
C ASN A 363 1.10 48.51 8.76
N GLN A 364 2.05 48.95 9.59
CA GLN A 364 2.96 48.08 10.30
C GLN A 364 2.18 47.39 11.43
N GLU A 365 1.83 46.12 11.25
CA GLU A 365 1.54 45.22 12.36
C GLU A 365 2.76 44.29 12.53
N ALA A 366 3.40 44.41 13.68
CA ALA A 366 4.47 43.51 14.09
C ALA A 366 3.90 42.09 14.25
N GLU A 367 4.48 41.13 13.54
CA GLU A 367 4.24 39.70 13.77
C GLU A 367 4.72 39.33 15.18
N GLU A 368 3.81 39.32 16.15
CA GLU A 368 3.98 38.52 17.36
C GLU A 368 3.80 37.05 16.98
N THR A 369 4.92 36.34 16.81
CA THR A 369 4.90 34.87 16.80
C THR A 369 4.25 34.37 18.09
N PRO A 370 3.13 33.61 18.04
CA PRO A 370 2.53 33.10 19.25
C PRO A 370 3.50 32.09 19.87
N GLU A 371 4.01 32.39 21.06
CA GLU A 371 4.84 31.49 21.84
C GLU A 371 4.00 30.24 22.17
N ILE A 372 4.22 29.16 21.41
CA ILE A 372 3.48 27.90 21.55
C ILE A 372 3.84 27.33 22.92
N LYS A 373 2.94 27.53 23.89
CA LYS A 373 3.05 26.93 25.20
C LYS A 373 2.77 25.43 25.08
N LEU A 374 3.86 24.65 24.98
CA LEU A 374 3.81 23.19 24.93
C LEU A 374 3.33 22.65 26.28
N GLU A 375 2.02 22.50 26.43
CA GLU A 375 1.41 21.82 27.57
C GLU A 375 0.93 20.42 27.15
N THR A 376 1.13 19.45 28.04
CA THR A 376 0.74 18.06 27.77
C THR A 376 -0.78 17.95 27.83
N ALA A 377 -1.39 17.32 26.82
CA ALA A 377 -2.83 17.12 26.78
C ALA A 377 -3.34 16.41 28.06
N PRO A 378 -4.46 16.86 28.65
CA PRO A 378 -5.00 16.26 29.87
C PRO A 378 -5.42 14.81 29.63
N ALA A 379 -5.41 14.00 30.69
CA ALA A 379 -5.69 12.58 30.61
C ALA A 379 -7.14 12.32 30.13
N ASP A 380 -7.29 11.64 28.99
CA ASP A 380 -8.59 11.19 28.45
C ASP A 380 -8.88 9.77 28.92
N PHE A 381 -9.81 9.64 29.87
CA PHE A 381 -10.20 8.37 30.48
C PHE A 381 -10.84 7.37 29.51
N ARG A 382 -11.25 7.79 28.31
CA ARG A 382 -11.78 6.89 27.25
C ARG A 382 -10.66 6.16 26.52
N PHE A 383 -9.42 6.64 26.64
CA PHE A 383 -8.25 5.99 26.06
C PHE A 383 -7.13 5.90 27.10
N PRO A 384 -7.22 4.93 28.04
CA PRO A 384 -6.27 4.81 29.16
C PRO A 384 -4.82 4.56 28.70
N THR A 385 -4.61 4.23 27.43
CA THR A 385 -3.31 3.95 26.82
C THR A 385 -2.87 4.99 25.78
N THR A 386 -3.61 6.08 25.50
CA THR A 386 -3.21 7.03 24.44
C THR A 386 -2.09 7.99 24.86
N ASN A 387 -1.76 8.07 26.16
CA ASN A 387 -0.52 8.69 26.61
C ASN A 387 0.63 7.67 26.63
N GLN A 388 1.06 7.24 25.43
CA GLN A 388 2.24 6.38 25.28
C GLN A 388 3.56 7.14 25.50
N THR A 389 3.55 8.44 25.80
CA THR A 389 4.76 9.23 26.10
C THR A 389 5.57 8.57 27.21
N ARG A 390 4.92 8.12 28.27
CA ARG A 390 5.58 7.39 29.36
C ARG A 390 6.15 6.05 28.90
N HIS A 391 5.46 5.34 28.01
CA HIS A 391 5.91 4.04 27.52
C HIS A 391 7.09 4.18 26.55
N CYS A 392 7.01 5.13 25.62
CA CYS A 392 8.12 5.54 24.76
C CYS A 392 9.35 5.91 25.60
N PHE A 393 9.21 6.82 26.58
CA PHE A 393 10.31 7.25 27.44
C PHE A 393 10.89 6.09 28.27
N THR A 394 10.04 5.20 28.80
CA THR A 394 10.49 4.02 29.54
C THR A 394 11.28 3.05 28.67
N ARG A 395 10.83 2.78 27.43
CA ARG A 395 11.55 1.90 26.50
C ARG A 395 12.87 2.48 26.01
N TYR A 396 12.94 3.81 25.85
CA TYR A 396 14.18 4.51 25.55
C TYR A 396 15.19 4.36 26.70
N ILE A 397 14.75 4.54 27.95
CA ILE A 397 15.60 4.32 29.13
C ILE A 397 16.05 2.85 29.24
N GLU A 398 15.14 1.89 29.07
CA GLU A 398 15.48 0.47 29.15
C GLU A 398 16.55 0.07 28.13
N TYR A 399 16.50 0.62 26.92
CA TYR A 399 17.55 0.42 25.92
C TYR A 399 18.90 0.94 26.43
N HIS A 400 18.95 2.17 26.94
CA HIS A 400 20.21 2.75 27.38
C HIS A 400 20.75 2.15 28.69
N ARG A 401 19.87 1.70 29.60
CA ARG A 401 20.25 0.88 30.75
C ARG A 401 20.83 -0.47 30.33
N CYS A 402 20.25 -1.09 29.30
CA CYS A 402 20.75 -2.33 28.73
C CYS A 402 22.15 -2.14 28.13
N ILE A 403 22.35 -1.07 27.35
CA ILE A 403 23.66 -0.73 26.79
C ILE A 403 24.68 -0.41 27.89
N ALA A 404 24.29 0.32 28.93
CA ALA A 404 25.17 0.60 30.07
C ALA A 404 25.58 -0.67 30.84
N ALA A 405 24.67 -1.65 30.96
CA ALA A 405 24.94 -2.90 31.67
C ALA A 405 25.70 -3.95 30.84
N LYS A 406 25.48 -4.00 29.52
CA LYS A 406 25.97 -5.08 28.64
C LYS A 406 27.03 -4.64 27.63
N GLY A 407 27.24 -3.34 27.46
CA GLY A 407 28.14 -2.78 26.45
C GLY A 407 27.45 -2.48 25.13
N GLU A 408 28.07 -1.62 24.33
CA GLU A 408 27.59 -1.24 23.00
C GLU A 408 27.60 -2.46 22.06
N GLY A 409 26.51 -2.66 21.30
CA GLY A 409 26.40 -3.73 20.31
C GLY A 409 25.89 -5.08 20.84
N ALA A 410 25.43 -5.16 22.10
CA ALA A 410 24.82 -6.36 22.64
C ALA A 410 23.48 -6.69 21.94
N PRO A 411 23.32 -7.87 21.29
CA PRO A 411 22.14 -8.21 20.51
C PRO A 411 20.85 -8.30 21.35
N GLU A 412 20.96 -8.50 22.66
CA GLU A 412 19.80 -8.52 23.54
C GLU A 412 19.21 -7.12 23.79
N CYS A 413 20.01 -6.06 23.59
CA CYS A 413 19.54 -4.68 23.71
C CYS A 413 18.79 -4.20 22.46
N ASP A 414 19.00 -4.84 21.31
CA ASP A 414 18.33 -4.49 20.03
C ASP A 414 16.80 -4.61 20.10
N LYS A 415 16.30 -5.51 20.96
CA LYS A 415 14.87 -5.65 21.20
C LYS A 415 14.27 -4.36 21.75
N PHE A 416 14.94 -3.71 22.70
CA PHE A 416 14.51 -2.43 23.27
C PHE A 416 14.66 -1.29 22.27
N ALA A 417 15.71 -1.34 21.44
CA ALA A 417 15.90 -0.38 20.35
C ALA A 417 14.74 -0.38 19.35
N LYS A 418 14.29 -1.57 18.94
CA LYS A 418 13.13 -1.73 18.04
C LYS A 418 11.84 -1.20 18.68
N TYR A 419 11.67 -1.37 19.99
CA TYR A 419 10.47 -0.91 20.68
C TYR A 419 10.38 0.62 20.79
N TYR A 420 11.42 1.31 21.25
CA TYR A 420 11.31 2.77 21.35
C TYR A 420 11.28 3.41 19.94
N ARG A 421 12.02 2.91 18.95
CA ARG A 421 11.99 3.45 17.57
C ARG A 421 10.63 3.31 16.87
N SER A 422 9.81 2.35 17.30
CA SER A 422 8.44 2.16 16.76
C SER A 422 7.36 2.92 17.54
N LEU A 423 7.67 3.38 18.76
CA LEU A 423 6.75 4.06 19.67
C LEU A 423 7.01 5.57 19.79
N CYS A 424 8.27 5.99 19.69
CA CYS A 424 8.70 7.35 19.92
C CYS A 424 8.77 8.15 18.60
N PRO A 425 8.26 9.39 18.58
CA PRO A 425 8.55 10.35 17.51
C PRO A 425 10.07 10.58 17.38
N GLY A 426 10.57 10.72 16.15
CA GLY A 426 12.00 10.94 15.88
C GLY A 426 12.56 12.17 16.61
N GLU A 427 11.84 13.29 16.58
CA GLU A 427 12.25 14.54 17.25
C GLU A 427 12.46 14.40 18.75
N TRP A 428 11.74 13.48 19.42
CA TRP A 428 11.92 13.23 20.85
C TRP A 428 13.18 12.43 21.12
N ILE A 429 13.45 11.43 20.27
CA ILE A 429 14.67 10.63 20.35
C ILE A 429 15.88 11.55 20.13
N ASP A 430 15.84 12.42 19.13
CA ASP A 430 16.94 13.33 18.81
C ASP A 430 17.22 14.29 19.97
N ARG A 431 16.17 14.90 20.54
CA ARG A 431 16.30 15.76 21.72
C ARG A 431 16.85 15.01 22.93
N TRP A 432 16.41 13.77 23.17
CA TRP A 432 16.91 12.98 24.29
C TRP A 432 18.35 12.51 24.09
N ASN A 433 18.75 12.20 22.85
CA ASN A 433 20.14 11.92 22.51
C ASN A 433 21.01 13.15 22.80
N GLU A 434 20.60 14.33 22.33
CA GLU A 434 21.29 15.59 22.60
C GLU A 434 21.39 15.88 24.11
N GLN A 435 20.31 15.69 24.86
CA GLN A 435 20.31 15.85 26.31
C GLN A 435 21.24 14.85 27.02
N ARG A 436 21.37 13.62 26.50
CA ARG A 436 22.28 12.61 27.06
C ARG A 436 23.73 12.95 26.78
N GLU A 437 24.04 13.37 25.56
CA GLU A 437 25.38 13.83 25.16
C GLU A 437 25.79 15.06 25.97
N ASN A 438 24.85 15.96 26.25
CA ASN A 438 25.07 17.16 27.06
C ASN A 438 24.93 16.94 28.58
N GLY A 439 24.66 15.71 29.04
CA GLY A 439 24.54 15.38 30.47
C GLY A 439 23.34 15.98 31.20
N THR A 440 22.33 16.47 30.47
CA THR A 440 21.12 17.12 31.01
C THR A 440 19.87 16.23 30.97
N PHE A 441 20.03 14.96 30.59
CA PHE A 441 18.90 14.04 30.43
C PHE A 441 18.20 13.75 31.78
N PRO A 442 16.88 13.93 31.87
CA PRO A 442 16.16 13.86 33.16
C PRO A 442 15.81 12.43 33.61
N GLY A 443 16.06 11.41 32.77
CA GLY A 443 15.68 10.02 33.05
C GLY A 443 16.78 9.21 33.76
N PRO A 444 16.42 8.18 34.56
CA PRO A 444 17.39 7.31 35.23
C PRO A 444 18.02 6.34 34.23
N LEU A 445 19.21 6.67 33.75
CA LEU A 445 20.01 5.84 32.83
C LEU A 445 20.90 4.82 33.54
#